data_AF-A0A0R0G650-F1
#
_entry.id   AF-A0A0R0G650-F1
#
_cell.length_a   1.000
_cell.length_b   1.000
_cell.length_c   1.000
_cell.angle_alpha   90.00
_cell.angle_beta   90.00
_cell.angle_gamma   90.00
#
_symmetry.space_group_name_H-M   'P 1'
#
loop_
_entity.id
_entity.type
_entity.pdbx_description
1 polymer ?
#
loop_
_entity_poly.entity_id
_entity_poly.type
_entity_poly.pdbx_seq_one_letter_code
_entity_poly.pdbx_strand_id
1 'polypeptide(L)' 'MEFQELSNDDYFAKNNEFATWLKEEKNVFFSDLLAESARLLFSDFVKAWNKGKLDSNYYEGIATGPRTSHNWNIKK' A
#
# COMPACT_ATOMS: atom_id res chain seq x y z
N MET A 1 -9.36 0.09 14.05
CA MET A 1 -8.75 -0.37 12.79
C MET A 1 -7.50 -1.11 13.21
N GLU A 2 -7.56 -2.44 13.29
CA GLU A 2 -6.36 -3.24 13.60
C GLU A 2 -5.57 -3.36 12.29
N PHE A 3 -4.46 -2.62 12.20
CA PHE A 3 -3.50 -2.86 11.13
C PHE A 3 -2.41 -3.78 11.65
N GLN A 4 -2.02 -4.75 10.83
CA GLN A 4 -0.84 -5.56 11.12
C GLN A 4 0.40 -4.72 10.88
N GLU A 5 1.35 -4.78 11.82
CA GLU A 5 2.68 -4.22 11.60
C GLU A 5 3.30 -4.91 10.39
N LEU A 6 3.83 -4.13 9.46
CA LEU A 6 4.49 -4.70 8.29
C LEU A 6 5.93 -5.09 8.64
N SER A 7 6.38 -6.18 8.03
CA SER A 7 7.79 -6.57 7.98
C SER A 7 8.30 -6.51 6.56
N ASN A 8 9.63 -6.60 6.39
CA ASN A 8 10.29 -6.74 5.08
C ASN A 8 9.79 -7.99 4.30
N ASP A 9 9.15 -8.94 4.98
CA ASP A 9 8.48 -10.10 4.41
C ASP A 9 7.18 -9.75 3.67
N ASP A 10 6.47 -8.70 4.10
CA ASP A 10 5.24 -8.22 3.48
C ASP A 10 5.48 -7.47 2.17
N TYR A 11 6.74 -7.33 1.74
CA TYR A 11 7.14 -6.63 0.53
C TYR A 11 6.32 -7.03 -0.69
N PHE A 12 6.11 -8.33 -0.91
CA PHE A 12 5.32 -8.82 -2.04
C PHE A 12 3.82 -8.65 -1.82
N ALA A 13 3.33 -8.84 -0.60
CA ALA A 13 1.92 -8.71 -0.26
C ALA A 13 1.44 -7.26 -0.36
N LYS A 14 2.29 -6.32 0.04
CA LYS A 14 2.05 -4.87 0.04
C LYS A 14 2.68 -4.17 -1.15
N ASN A 15 3.09 -4.91 -2.17
CA ASN A 15 3.72 -4.34 -3.36
C ASN A 15 2.82 -3.31 -4.07
N ASN A 16 1.50 -3.54 -4.11
CA ASN A 16 0.55 -2.61 -4.73
C ASN A 16 0.45 -1.28 -3.95
N GLU A 17 0.26 -1.38 -2.64
CA GLU A 17 0.30 -0.24 -1.70
C GLU A 17 1.62 0.51 -1.82
N PHE A 18 2.74 -0.20 -1.81
CA PHE A 18 4.08 0.36 -1.90
C PHE A 18 4.32 1.05 -3.24
N ALA A 19 3.91 0.43 -4.37
CA ALA A 19 4.00 1.04 -5.69
C ALA A 19 3.16 2.32 -5.80
N THR A 20 1.98 2.34 -5.15
CA THR A 20 1.13 3.53 -5.08
C THR A 20 1.80 4.63 -4.28
N TRP A 21 2.33 4.30 -3.10
CA TRP A 21 3.07 5.24 -2.26
C TRP A 21 4.28 5.84 -2.99
N LEU A 22 5.06 5.02 -3.70
CA LEU A 22 6.17 5.48 -4.53
C LEU A 22 5.74 6.41 -5.66
N LYS A 23 4.59 6.13 -6.29
CA LYS A 23 4.03 6.98 -7.33
C LYS A 23 3.52 8.30 -6.78
N GLU A 24 2.95 8.34 -5.58
CA GLU A 24 2.47 9.58 -4.97
C GLU A 24 3.64 10.43 -4.43
N GLU A 25 4.56 9.81 -3.69
CA GLU A 25 5.67 10.51 -3.03
C GLU A 25 6.83 10.85 -3.97
N LYS A 26 7.20 9.93 -4.87
CA LYS A 26 8.35 10.07 -5.77
C LYS A 26 7.97 10.23 -7.23
N ASN A 27 6.71 9.97 -7.59
CA ASN A 27 6.29 9.85 -8.99
C ASN A 27 7.06 8.79 -9.77
N VAL A 28 7.55 7.75 -9.07
CA VAL A 28 8.28 6.64 -9.66
C VAL A 28 7.45 5.37 -9.55
N PHE A 29 7.48 4.56 -10.61
CA PHE A 29 6.85 3.25 -10.60
C PHE A 29 7.76 2.24 -9.91
N PHE A 30 7.18 1.38 -9.08
CA PHE A 30 7.91 0.25 -8.51
C PHE A 30 8.65 -0.58 -9.56
N SER A 31 8.05 -0.75 -10.75
CA SER A 31 8.65 -1.46 -11.88
C SER A 31 9.94 -0.82 -12.44
N ASP A 32 10.13 0.47 -12.19
CA ASP A 32 11.34 1.21 -12.57
C ASP A 32 12.42 1.15 -11.48
N LEU A 33 12.02 0.84 -10.24
CA LEU A 33 12.94 0.72 -9.11
C LEU A 33 13.59 -0.65 -9.05
N LEU A 34 14.89 -0.65 -8.78
CA LEU A 34 15.65 -1.85 -8.46
C LEU A 34 15.24 -2.40 -7.09
N ALA A 35 15.35 -3.72 -6.92
CA ALA A 35 15.04 -4.41 -5.68
C ALA A 35 15.80 -3.85 -4.46
N GLU A 36 17.01 -3.31 -4.66
CA GLU A 36 17.80 -2.65 -3.62
C GLU A 36 17.17 -1.32 -3.19
N SER A 37 16.87 -0.43 -4.14
CA SER A 37 16.18 0.84 -3.89
C SER A 37 14.79 0.62 -3.29
N ALA A 38 14.07 -0.37 -3.79
CA ALA A 38 12.77 -0.76 -3.28
C ALA A 38 12.85 -1.20 -1.82
N ARG A 39 13.84 -2.01 -1.42
CA ARG A 39 14.04 -2.41 -0.01
C ARG A 39 14.37 -1.24 0.91
N LEU A 40 15.20 -0.30 0.45
CA LEU A 40 15.51 0.91 1.21
C LEU A 40 14.24 1.73 1.49
N LEU A 41 13.48 2.02 0.43
CA LEU A 41 12.23 2.77 0.52
C LEU A 41 11.14 2.00 1.28
N PHE A 42 11.13 0.68 1.17
CA PHE A 42 10.19 -0.19 1.89
C PHE A 42 10.44 -0.14 3.39
N SER A 43 11.69 -0.03 3.85
CA SER A 43 12.01 0.17 5.26
C SER A 43 11.39 1.47 5.82
N ASP A 44 11.43 2.55 5.04
CA ASP A 44 10.79 3.82 5.40
C ASP A 44 9.26 3.70 5.37
N PHE A 45 8.71 3.02 4.37
CA PHE A 45 7.28 2.73 4.27
C PHE A 45 6.76 1.93 5.47
N VAL A 46 7.45 0.85 5.86
CA VAL A 46 7.12 0.04 7.05
C VAL A 46 7.12 0.90 8.31
N LYS A 47 8.13 1.76 8.49
CA LYS A 47 8.17 2.69 9.64
C LYS A 47 7.01 3.67 9.63
N ALA A 48 6.64 4.20 8.47
CA ALA A 48 5.50 5.11 8.32
C ALA A 48 4.17 4.40 8.58
N TRP A 49 4.04 3.16 8.09
CA TRP A 49 2.89 2.29 8.29
C TRP A 49 2.67 1.96 9.77
N ASN A 50 3.73 1.49 10.45
CA ASN A 50 3.67 1.14 11.87
C ASN A 50 3.36 2.38 12.74
N LYS A 51 3.73 3.58 12.26
CA LYS A 51 3.40 4.86 12.92
C LYS A 51 1.98 5.36 12.66
N GLY A 52 1.19 4.72 11.81
CA GLY A 52 -0.16 5.23 11.50
C GLY A 52 -0.16 6.48 10.62
N LYS A 53 0.93 6.77 9.87
CA LYS A 53 1.05 8.00 9.07
C LYS A 53 0.45 7.91 7.67
N LEU A 54 0.10 6.70 7.24
CA LEU A 54 -0.46 6.46 5.92
C LEU A 54 -1.99 6.59 5.97
N ASP A 55 -2.62 6.88 4.83
CA ASP A 55 -4.07 6.90 4.71
C ASP A 55 -4.70 5.52 4.99
N SER A 56 -5.97 5.51 5.42
CA SER A 56 -6.76 4.30 5.62
C SER A 56 -6.75 3.37 4.40
N ASN A 57 -6.68 3.95 3.21
CA ASN A 57 -6.61 3.22 1.93
C ASN A 57 -5.42 2.27 1.85
N TYR A 58 -4.27 2.63 2.43
CA TYR A 58 -3.10 1.76 2.45
C TYR A 58 -3.39 0.50 3.28
N TYR A 59 -4.01 0.67 4.45
CA TYR A 59 -4.38 -0.44 5.34
C TYR A 59 -5.43 -1.36 4.74
N GLU A 60 -6.41 -0.81 4.03
CA GLU A 60 -7.46 -1.56 3.32
C GLU A 60 -6.92 -2.30 2.09
N GLY A 61 -5.75 -1.90 1.61
CA GLY A 61 -5.10 -2.41 0.42
C GLY A 61 -5.52 -1.62 -0.81
N ILE A 62 -4.54 -1.15 -1.59
CA ILE A 62 -4.82 -0.52 -2.88
C ILE A 62 -5.05 -1.65 -3.88
N ALA A 63 -6.22 -2.27 -3.80
CA ALA A 63 -6.71 -3.04 -4.91
C ALA A 63 -6.96 -2.05 -6.06
N THR A 64 -6.00 -1.92 -6.97
CA THR A 64 -6.19 -1.30 -8.30
C THR A 64 -7.15 -2.14 -9.18
N GLY A 65 -8.06 -2.90 -8.57
CA GLY A 65 -9.27 -3.38 -9.20
C GLY A 65 -10.41 -2.49 -8.74
N PRO A 66 -11.27 -1.98 -9.64
CA PRO A 66 -12.54 -1.41 -9.23
C PRO A 66 -13.34 -2.54 -8.58
N ARG A 67 -13.16 -2.77 -7.29
CA ARG A 67 -14.26 -3.27 -6.47
C ARG A 67 -15.19 -2.07 -6.45
N THR A 68 -16.03 -2.02 -7.49
CA THR A 68 -17.24 -1.23 -7.50
C THR A 68 -17.73 -1.19 -6.06
N SER A 69 -17.97 0.02 -5.55
CA SER A 69 -18.83 0.18 -4.39
C SER A 69 -20.19 -0.31 -4.85
N HIS A 70 -20.36 -1.64 -4.91
CA HIS A 70 -21.62 -2.28 -5.21
C HIS A 70 -22.41 -2.14 -3.93
N ASN A 71 -22.99 -0.95 -3.82
CA ASN A 71 -24.00 -0.60 -2.86
C ASN A 71 -25.20 -1.51 -3.16
N TRP A 72 -25.19 -2.69 -2.56
CA TRP A 72 -26.39 -3.52 -2.53
C TRP A 72 -27.23 -3.09 -1.33
N ASN A 73 -27.76 -1.86 -1.38
CA ASN A 73 -28.99 -1.59 -0.67
C ASN A 73 -30.12 -2.10 -1.57
N ILE A 74 -30.47 -3.39 -1.39
CA ILE A 74 -31.76 -3.93 -1.84
C ILE A 74 -32.81 -3.01 -1.25
N LYS A 75 -33.42 -2.20 -2.12
CA LYS A 75 -34.73 -1.63 -1.83
C LYS A 75 -35.67 -2.81 -1.56
N LYS A 76 -36.30 -2.81 -0.40
CA LYS A 76 -37.57 -3.52 -0.25
C LYS A 76 -38.70 -2.60 -0.70
#